data_AF-A0A661N5R8-F1
#
_entry.id   AF-A0A661N5R8-F1
#
_cell.length_a   1.000
_cell.length_b   1.000
_cell.length_c   1.000
_cell.angle_alpha   90.00
_cell.angle_beta   90.00
_cell.angle_gamma   90.00
#
_symmetry.space_group_name_H-M   'P 1'
#
loop_
_entity.id
_entity.type
_entity.pdbx_description
1 polymer ?
#
loop_
_entity_poly.entity_id
_entity_poly.type
_entity_poly.pdbx_seq_one_letter_code
_entity_poly.pdbx_strand_id
1 'polypeptide(L)'
;MPHVDSYVKHLIRHDASAIILVSGQPVSFRFPQGIRHTKEPVDHASVMRLVQELAPVAKLDELKRRRQTAFHTEAAGIGIDVSLEASTSGQLRVTIARAADASQEPAPLSERQIHHARAAQATPGNRRVAREPMDQAALAPGEPKINRHLMQMVRLDASDLHLSTGVLPMVRIHGNMQVLEGGDPLTDALLRDMLEEIMSARSAKQLEENLDADFAHSIEGIARFRVNAFVDRKGVGAVFRQIPMEIVSPETLGVPKKVLELCWLSKGLVLVTGPTGSGKSTTLASLVDLINKNRSDHIVTIEDPIEFV
;
A
#
# COMPACT_ATOMS: atom_id res chain seq x y z
N MET A 1 10.30 10.75 12.66
CA MET A 1 9.90 10.25 13.99
C MET A 1 10.40 8.82 14.12
N PRO A 2 10.89 8.41 15.31
CA PRO A 2 11.26 7.02 15.59
C PRO A 2 10.18 6.04 15.13
N HIS A 3 10.52 4.92 14.49
CA HIS A 3 9.51 3.95 14.01
C HIS A 3 8.80 3.27 15.18
N VAL A 4 9.54 3.04 16.26
CA VAL A 4 9.03 2.57 17.56
C VAL A 4 7.90 3.46 18.08
N ASP A 5 8.04 4.79 17.98
CA ASP A 5 7.05 5.74 18.53
C ASP A 5 5.68 5.56 17.88
N SER A 6 5.62 5.15 16.62
CA SER A 6 4.35 4.85 15.94
C SER A 6 3.65 3.64 16.57
N TYR A 7 4.39 2.56 16.82
CA TYR A 7 3.85 1.35 17.46
C TYR A 7 3.44 1.59 18.91
N VAL A 8 4.24 2.36 19.66
CA VAL A 8 3.93 2.72 21.04
C VAL A 8 2.71 3.66 21.10
N LYS A 9 2.58 4.63 20.18
CA LYS A 9 1.35 5.43 20.05
C LYS A 9 0.13 4.57 19.74
N HIS A 10 0.26 3.52 18.93
CA HIS A 10 -0.83 2.58 18.69
C HIS A 10 -1.17 1.73 19.93
N LEU A 11 -0.19 1.27 20.72
CA LEU A 11 -0.42 0.61 22.01
C LEU A 11 -1.29 1.50 22.92
N ILE A 12 -0.93 2.77 23.05
CA ILE A 12 -1.64 3.75 23.90
C ILE A 12 -3.04 4.04 23.35
N ARG A 13 -3.14 4.37 22.05
CA ARG A 13 -4.38 4.84 21.43
C ARG A 13 -5.47 3.77 21.42
N HIS A 14 -5.09 2.49 21.33
CA HIS A 14 -6.03 1.39 21.19
C HIS A 14 -6.14 0.50 22.43
N ASP A 15 -5.45 0.85 23.52
CA ASP A 15 -5.41 0.08 24.77
C ASP A 15 -5.02 -1.40 24.56
N ALA A 16 -4.03 -1.61 23.68
CA ALA A 16 -3.45 -2.93 23.46
C ALA A 16 -2.42 -3.22 24.58
N SER A 17 -2.42 -4.46 25.08
CA SER A 17 -1.47 -4.92 26.10
C SER A 17 -0.11 -5.31 25.49
N ALA A 18 -0.09 -5.76 24.23
CA ALA A 18 1.14 -6.02 23.50
C ALA A 18 1.00 -5.90 21.97
N ILE A 19 2.11 -5.62 21.28
CA ILE A 19 2.28 -5.75 19.83
C ILE A 19 3.34 -6.83 19.57
N ILE A 20 3.06 -7.71 18.62
CA ILE A 20 3.96 -8.79 18.19
C ILE A 20 4.20 -8.64 16.70
N LEU A 21 5.46 -8.47 16.33
CA LEU A 21 5.93 -8.38 14.95
C LEU A 21 6.76 -9.62 14.64
N VAL A 22 6.42 -10.36 13.59
CA VAL A 22 7.22 -11.49 13.11
C VAL A 22 7.56 -11.25 11.64
N SER A 23 8.83 -11.38 11.29
CA SER A 23 9.30 -11.17 9.92
C SER A 23 8.51 -12.03 8.92
N GLY A 24 7.85 -11.38 7.95
CA GLY A 24 7.03 -12.04 6.94
C GLY A 24 5.64 -12.47 7.41
N GLN A 25 5.16 -11.97 8.55
CA GLN A 25 3.83 -12.26 9.10
C GLN A 25 3.07 -10.97 9.42
N PRO A 26 1.73 -10.99 9.43
CA PRO A 26 0.96 -9.86 9.91
C PRO A 26 1.31 -9.44 11.34
N VAL A 27 1.33 -8.14 11.59
CA VAL A 27 1.51 -7.58 12.93
C VAL A 27 0.32 -7.95 13.78
N SER A 28 0.58 -8.49 14.96
CA SER A 28 -0.45 -8.92 15.89
C SER A 28 -0.56 -7.95 17.07
N PHE A 29 -1.77 -7.53 17.39
CA PHE A 29 -2.10 -6.68 18.53
C PHE A 29 -2.88 -7.52 19.55
N ARG A 30 -2.38 -7.58 20.78
CA ARG A 30 -3.04 -8.25 21.90
C ARG A 30 -3.90 -7.25 22.66
N PHE A 31 -5.17 -7.59 22.83
CA PHE A 31 -6.13 -6.85 23.65
C PHE A 31 -6.71 -7.77 24.72
N PRO A 32 -7.33 -7.23 25.79
CA PRO A 32 -8.04 -8.04 26.78
C PRO A 32 -9.14 -8.94 26.18
N GLN A 33 -9.72 -8.52 25.05
CA GLN A 33 -10.83 -9.21 24.36
C GLN A 33 -10.36 -10.20 23.26
N GLY A 34 -9.05 -10.32 23.01
CA GLY A 34 -8.49 -11.22 21.99
C GLY A 34 -7.34 -10.60 21.19
N ILE A 35 -6.88 -11.34 20.16
CA ILE A 35 -5.77 -10.92 19.29
C ILE A 35 -6.33 -10.45 17.94
N ARG A 36 -5.84 -9.31 17.44
CA ARG A 36 -6.13 -8.82 16.08
C ARG A 36 -4.86 -8.80 15.25
N HIS A 37 -4.99 -9.02 13.95
CA HIS A 37 -3.88 -9.02 13.00
C HIS A 37 -4.05 -7.92 11.97
N THR A 38 -2.94 -7.36 11.47
CA THR A 38 -2.97 -6.57 10.24
C THR A 38 -3.31 -7.46 9.05
N LYS A 39 -3.66 -6.85 7.91
CA LYS A 39 -3.84 -7.60 6.66
C LYS A 39 -2.52 -7.90 5.98
N GLU A 40 -1.59 -6.94 6.05
CA GLU A 40 -0.29 -7.03 5.41
C GLU A 40 0.77 -7.56 6.37
N PRO A 41 1.69 -8.43 5.89
CA PRO A 41 2.81 -8.89 6.66
C PRO A 41 3.86 -7.80 6.84
N VAL A 42 4.54 -7.78 7.99
CA VAL A 42 5.70 -6.91 8.19
C VAL A 42 6.93 -7.54 7.54
N ASP A 43 7.63 -6.79 6.69
CA ASP A 43 8.85 -7.28 6.05
C ASP A 43 10.01 -7.40 7.07
N HIS A 44 10.99 -8.23 6.74
CA HIS A 44 12.13 -8.50 7.63
C HIS A 44 13.00 -7.25 7.90
N ALA A 45 13.17 -6.37 6.91
CA ALA A 45 14.01 -5.17 7.05
C ALA A 45 13.38 -4.15 8.02
N SER A 46 12.06 -4.05 8.03
CA SER A 46 11.28 -3.22 8.96
C SER A 46 11.37 -3.76 10.39
N VAL A 47 11.30 -5.09 10.57
CA VAL A 47 11.54 -5.71 11.89
C VAL A 47 12.98 -5.48 12.37
N MET A 48 13.97 -5.62 11.48
CA MET A 48 15.37 -5.37 11.81
C MET A 48 15.65 -3.91 12.18
N ARG A 49 15.05 -2.94 11.47
CA ARG A 49 15.14 -1.52 11.83
C ARG A 49 14.58 -1.27 13.22
N LEU A 50 13.43 -1.85 13.54
CA LEU A 50 12.81 -1.74 14.87
C LEU A 50 13.72 -2.31 15.96
N VAL A 51 14.39 -3.43 15.70
CA VAL A 51 15.34 -4.03 16.65
C VAL A 51 16.59 -3.18 16.83
N GLN A 52 17.13 -2.60 15.77
CA GLN A 52 18.27 -1.68 15.85
C GLN A 52 17.93 -0.39 16.60
N GLU A 53 16.67 0.04 16.54
CA GLU A 53 16.18 1.23 17.23
C GLU A 53 15.89 0.97 18.72
N LEU A 54 15.35 -0.22 19.07
CA LEU A 54 14.99 -0.58 20.44
C LEU A 54 16.14 -1.14 21.28
N ALA A 55 16.96 -2.01 20.68
CA ALA A 55 17.85 -2.86 21.46
C ALA A 55 19.20 -2.21 21.72
N PRO A 56 19.63 -2.08 23.00
CA PRO A 56 21.01 -1.73 23.31
C PRO A 56 21.99 -2.71 22.66
N VAL A 57 23.17 -2.23 22.26
CA VAL A 57 24.20 -3.05 21.58
C VAL A 57 24.49 -4.36 22.32
N ALA A 58 24.58 -4.31 23.66
CA ALA A 58 24.79 -5.49 24.50
C ALA A 58 23.69 -6.56 24.37
N LYS A 59 22.44 -6.15 24.12
CA LYS A 59 21.28 -7.03 23.95
C LYS A 59 21.22 -7.63 22.54
N LEU A 60 21.70 -6.92 21.52
CA LEU A 60 21.86 -7.48 20.18
C LEU A 60 22.88 -8.62 20.15
N ASP A 61 23.97 -8.49 20.91
CA ASP A 61 24.95 -9.57 21.05
C ASP A 61 24.40 -10.76 21.84
N GLU A 62 23.56 -10.50 22.84
CA GLU A 62 22.82 -11.56 23.55
C GLU A 62 21.84 -12.29 22.62
N LEU A 63 21.09 -11.58 21.79
CA LEU A 63 20.18 -12.16 20.78
C LEU A 63 20.94 -13.06 19.79
N LYS A 64 22.12 -12.65 19.31
CA LYS A 64 22.94 -13.48 18.41
C LYS A 64 23.40 -14.78 19.07
N ARG A 65 23.76 -14.74 20.37
CA ARG A 65 24.27 -15.91 21.10
C ARG A 65 23.17 -16.85 21.57
N ARG A 66 22.11 -16.29 22.15
CA ARG A 66 21.04 -17.03 22.85
C ARG A 66 19.77 -17.19 22.03
N ARG A 67 19.68 -16.52 20.86
CA ARG A 67 18.49 -16.47 20.00
C ARG A 67 17.27 -15.85 20.65
N GLN A 68 17.36 -15.38 21.89
CA GLN A 68 16.32 -14.64 22.56
C GLN A 68 16.92 -13.67 23.57
N THR A 69 16.25 -12.54 23.79
CA THR A 69 16.58 -11.59 24.84
C THR A 69 15.34 -10.75 25.19
N ALA A 70 15.23 -10.33 26.44
CA ALA A 70 14.26 -9.33 26.87
C ALA A 70 14.96 -8.17 27.60
N PHE A 71 14.36 -6.99 27.54
CA PHE A 71 14.83 -5.79 28.22
C PHE A 71 13.70 -4.76 28.35
N HIS A 72 13.85 -3.88 29.34
CA HIS A 72 12.97 -2.74 29.55
C HIS A 72 13.59 -1.49 28.89
N THR A 73 12.78 -0.67 28.23
CA THR A 73 13.21 0.62 27.66
C THR A 73 12.07 1.63 27.67
N GLU A 74 12.38 2.90 27.47
CA GLU A 74 11.39 3.95 27.28
C GLU A 74 11.26 4.31 25.80
N ALA A 75 10.03 4.46 25.32
CA ALA A 75 9.74 4.98 23.97
C ALA A 75 8.46 5.82 24.01
N ALA A 76 8.41 6.90 23.23
CA ALA A 76 7.34 7.90 23.26
C ALA A 76 6.94 8.38 24.69
N GLY A 77 7.88 8.42 25.65
CA GLY A 77 7.64 8.86 27.03
C GLY A 77 7.01 7.80 27.95
N ILE A 78 6.99 6.52 27.55
CA ILE A 78 6.41 5.42 28.34
C ILE A 78 7.38 4.25 28.43
N GLY A 79 7.47 3.64 29.61
CA GLY A 79 8.19 2.39 29.84
C GLY A 79 7.52 1.20 29.15
N ILE A 80 8.27 0.49 28.33
CA ILE A 80 7.86 -0.69 27.58
C ILE A 80 8.81 -1.86 27.86
N ASP A 81 8.25 -3.06 27.87
CA ASP A 81 9.02 -4.30 27.90
C ASP A 81 9.12 -4.86 26.49
N VAL A 82 10.36 -5.11 26.06
CA VAL A 82 10.68 -5.60 24.72
C VAL A 82 11.28 -6.99 24.84
N SER A 83 10.72 -7.95 24.10
CA SER A 83 11.24 -9.31 23.96
C SER A 83 11.55 -9.60 22.50
N LEU A 84 12.75 -10.10 22.22
CA LEU A 84 13.26 -10.43 20.90
C LEU A 84 13.57 -11.92 20.82
N GLU A 85 13.14 -12.58 19.75
CA GLU A 85 13.39 -13.99 19.48
C GLU A 85 13.78 -14.21 18.01
N ALA A 86 14.88 -14.91 17.76
CA ALA A 86 15.39 -15.24 16.44
C ALA A 86 15.26 -16.74 16.18
N SER A 87 14.52 -17.10 15.13
CA SER A 87 14.35 -18.48 14.67
C SER A 87 15.61 -19.04 14.00
N THR A 88 15.74 -20.37 13.97
CA THR A 88 16.69 -21.11 13.13
C THR A 88 16.53 -20.83 11.63
N SER A 89 15.34 -20.45 11.18
CA SER A 89 15.05 -20.08 9.79
C SER A 89 15.39 -18.62 9.44
N GLY A 90 15.94 -17.83 10.37
CA GLY A 90 16.27 -16.42 10.16
C GLY A 90 15.11 -15.45 10.37
N GLN A 91 13.93 -15.93 10.75
CA GLN A 91 12.81 -15.07 11.15
C GLN A 91 13.07 -14.43 12.51
N LEU A 92 12.76 -13.14 12.61
CA LEU A 92 12.86 -12.38 13.86
C LEU A 92 11.47 -12.02 14.36
N ARG A 93 11.23 -12.27 15.65
CA ARG A 93 10.03 -11.90 16.40
C ARG A 93 10.39 -10.81 17.41
N VAL A 94 9.57 -9.76 17.45
CA VAL A 94 9.66 -8.65 18.38
C VAL A 94 8.33 -8.54 19.09
N THR A 95 8.33 -8.62 20.41
CA THR A 95 7.15 -8.35 21.24
C THR A 95 7.40 -7.09 22.05
N ILE A 96 6.47 -6.14 21.98
CA ILE A 96 6.48 -4.89 22.75
C ILE A 96 5.24 -4.89 23.64
N ALA A 97 5.41 -4.84 24.95
CA ALA A 97 4.33 -4.82 25.93
C ALA A 97 4.44 -3.58 26.83
N ARG A 98 3.32 -3.15 27.41
CA ARG A 98 3.32 -2.10 28.44
C ARG A 98 3.88 -2.68 29.74
N ALA A 99 4.74 -1.93 30.41
CA ALA A 99 5.43 -2.38 31.63
C ALA A 99 4.51 -2.71 32.82
N ALA A 100 3.21 -2.39 32.74
CA ALA A 100 2.21 -2.73 33.75
C ALA A 100 1.56 -4.13 33.56
N ASP A 101 1.77 -4.80 32.40
CA ASP A 101 1.04 -6.02 32.01
C ASP A 101 1.94 -7.29 31.92
N ALA A 102 3.13 -7.28 32.53
CA ALA A 102 4.15 -8.33 32.42
C ALA A 102 3.85 -9.65 33.18
N SER A 103 2.60 -10.14 33.15
CA SER A 103 2.21 -11.39 33.84
C SER A 103 1.76 -12.55 32.93
N GLN A 104 1.88 -12.44 31.60
CA GLN A 104 1.57 -13.57 30.70
C GLN A 104 2.61 -13.74 29.59
N GLU A 105 3.55 -14.66 29.82
CA GLU A 105 4.43 -15.22 28.78
C GLU A 105 3.60 -15.87 27.66
N PRO A 106 3.86 -15.57 26.38
CA PRO A 106 3.25 -16.32 25.29
C PRO A 106 3.93 -17.68 25.13
N ALA A 107 3.12 -18.73 25.01
CA ALA A 107 3.57 -20.10 24.77
C ALA A 107 4.37 -20.23 23.44
N PRO A 108 5.35 -21.15 23.37
CA PRO A 108 6.16 -21.38 22.17
C PRO A 108 5.33 -21.92 20.99
N LEU A 109 5.77 -21.57 19.78
CA LEU A 109 5.16 -22.00 18.51
C LEU A 109 5.21 -23.53 18.36
N SER A 110 4.07 -24.15 18.04
CA SER A 110 3.99 -25.60 17.76
C SER A 110 4.17 -25.91 16.27
N GLU A 111 4.80 -27.06 15.99
CA GLU A 111 5.28 -27.50 14.66
C GLU A 111 4.21 -27.64 13.56
N ARG A 112 2.92 -27.53 13.89
CA ARG A 112 1.83 -27.73 12.92
C ARG A 112 1.52 -26.53 12.02
N GLN A 113 2.15 -25.37 12.25
CA GLN A 113 2.00 -24.18 11.39
C GLN A 113 2.99 -24.13 10.21
N ILE A 114 3.85 -25.15 10.06
CA ILE A 114 4.98 -25.14 9.11
C ILE A 114 4.60 -25.59 7.67
N HIS A 115 3.40 -26.13 7.43
CA HIS A 115 3.14 -26.87 6.18
C HIS A 115 2.46 -26.17 4.99
N HIS A 116 2.21 -24.85 5.01
CA HIS A 116 1.63 -24.14 3.85
C HIS A 116 2.54 -23.06 3.23
N ALA A 117 3.84 -23.33 3.11
CA ALA A 117 4.78 -22.48 2.37
C ALA A 117 5.73 -23.31 1.47
N ARG A 118 5.20 -24.27 0.72
CA ARG A 118 5.95 -25.01 -0.31
C ARG A 118 5.18 -25.05 -1.63
N ALA A 119 5.12 -23.91 -2.31
CA ALA A 119 4.95 -23.83 -3.77
C ALA A 119 4.99 -22.36 -4.21
N ALA A 120 6.20 -21.80 -4.34
CA ALA A 120 6.53 -20.69 -5.26
C ALA A 120 7.97 -20.24 -4.98
N GLN A 121 8.96 -21.01 -5.44
CA GLN A 121 10.33 -20.54 -5.59
C GLN A 121 10.82 -20.88 -6.99
N ALA A 122 10.80 -19.86 -7.85
CA ALA A 122 11.71 -19.57 -8.96
C ALA A 122 11.34 -18.13 -9.36
N THR A 123 12.21 -17.11 -9.38
CA THR A 123 13.47 -17.00 -10.14
C THR A 123 14.31 -15.81 -9.56
N PRO A 124 15.40 -15.30 -10.17
CA PRO A 124 16.73 -15.33 -9.59
C PRO A 124 17.29 -13.94 -9.21
N GLY A 125 18.45 -13.96 -8.54
CA GLY A 125 19.54 -13.03 -8.88
C GLY A 125 19.39 -11.60 -8.38
N ASN A 126 19.83 -11.40 -7.14
CA ASN A 126 20.09 -10.11 -6.52
C ASN A 126 21.11 -9.30 -7.37
N ARG A 127 20.64 -8.47 -8.29
CA ARG A 127 21.47 -7.42 -8.92
C ARG A 127 21.32 -6.18 -8.07
N ARG A 128 22.35 -5.88 -7.28
CA ARG A 128 22.52 -4.57 -6.62
C ARG A 128 22.41 -3.50 -7.71
N VAL A 129 21.27 -2.83 -7.80
CA VAL A 129 21.16 -1.60 -8.59
C VAL A 129 21.87 -0.54 -7.75
N ALA A 130 22.99 -0.07 -8.27
CA ALA A 130 23.70 1.07 -7.74
C ALA A 130 22.70 2.24 -7.62
N ARG A 131 22.76 2.99 -6.52
CA ARG A 131 22.10 4.28 -6.40
C ARG A 131 22.74 5.21 -7.43
N GLU A 132 22.13 5.33 -8.60
CA GLU A 132 22.38 6.45 -9.48
C GLU A 132 21.49 7.62 -9.00
N PRO A 133 22.05 8.81 -8.76
CA PRO A 133 21.24 10.00 -8.59
C PRO A 133 20.60 10.32 -9.95
N MET A 134 19.30 10.07 -10.07
CA MET A 134 18.56 10.33 -11.30
C MET A 134 18.16 11.80 -11.37
N ASP A 135 19.18 12.65 -11.47
CA ASP A 135 18.99 13.99 -12.02
C ASP A 135 18.76 13.81 -13.53
N GLN A 136 17.54 14.13 -14.00
CA GLN A 136 17.19 14.29 -15.43
C GLN A 136 17.11 13.02 -16.30
N ALA A 137 16.22 12.06 -16.01
CA ALA A 137 15.65 11.28 -17.10
C ALA A 137 14.78 12.21 -17.97
N ALA A 138 15.30 12.64 -19.12
CA ALA A 138 14.58 13.52 -20.04
C ALA A 138 13.29 12.83 -20.53
N LEU A 139 12.16 13.51 -20.36
CA LEU A 139 10.90 13.12 -20.99
C LEU A 139 11.09 13.09 -22.50
N ALA A 140 10.45 12.14 -23.19
CA ALA A 140 10.45 12.13 -24.64
C ALA A 140 9.84 13.45 -25.18
N PRO A 141 10.27 13.95 -26.35
CA PRO A 141 9.69 15.15 -26.93
C PRO A 141 8.16 15.01 -27.09
N GLY A 142 7.40 15.94 -26.52
CA GLY A 142 5.93 15.93 -26.55
C GLY A 142 5.26 15.13 -25.42
N GLU A 143 6.02 14.48 -24.55
CA GLU A 143 5.50 13.78 -23.38
C GLU A 143 5.08 14.78 -22.29
N PRO A 144 3.87 14.68 -21.72
CA PRO A 144 3.41 15.57 -20.65
C PRO A 144 4.38 15.60 -19.45
N LYS A 145 4.65 16.80 -18.92
CA LYS A 145 5.59 17.04 -17.82
C LYS A 145 5.20 16.28 -16.55
N ILE A 146 3.90 16.13 -16.31
CA ILE A 146 3.33 15.37 -15.20
C ILE A 146 3.77 13.89 -15.20
N ASN A 147 4.05 13.33 -16.38
CA ASN A 147 4.37 11.91 -16.54
C ASN A 147 5.66 11.54 -15.82
N ARG A 148 6.58 12.48 -15.61
CA ARG A 148 7.78 12.24 -14.78
C ARG A 148 7.41 11.79 -13.37
N HIS A 149 6.44 12.46 -12.74
CA HIS A 149 5.97 12.10 -11.40
C HIS A 149 5.17 10.79 -11.40
N LEU A 150 4.35 10.57 -12.42
CA LEU A 150 3.55 9.34 -12.56
C LEU A 150 4.43 8.11 -12.79
N MET A 151 5.46 8.21 -13.62
CA MET A 151 6.43 7.13 -13.81
C MET A 151 7.18 6.81 -12.51
N GLN A 152 7.50 7.83 -11.70
CA GLN A 152 8.11 7.62 -10.39
C GLN A 152 7.15 6.97 -9.40
N MET A 153 5.87 7.39 -9.39
CA MET A 153 4.81 6.74 -8.62
C MET A 153 4.72 5.23 -8.96
N VAL A 154 4.68 4.88 -10.24
CA VAL A 154 4.62 3.47 -10.68
C VAL A 154 5.88 2.69 -10.27
N ARG A 155 7.07 3.27 -10.42
CA ARG A 155 8.34 2.63 -10.01
C ARG A 155 8.41 2.35 -8.51
N LEU A 156 7.72 3.15 -7.70
CA LEU A 156 7.66 3.01 -6.25
C LEU A 156 6.50 2.12 -5.78
N ASP A 157 5.73 1.53 -6.71
CA ASP A 157 4.52 0.74 -6.41
C ASP A 157 3.53 1.51 -5.51
N ALA A 158 3.38 2.81 -5.77
CA ALA A 158 2.50 3.69 -5.01
C ALA A 158 1.06 3.65 -5.52
N SER A 159 0.09 3.66 -4.61
CA SER A 159 -1.34 3.64 -4.94
C SER A 159 -1.86 4.98 -5.43
N ASP A 160 -1.34 6.09 -4.87
CA ASP A 160 -1.76 7.44 -5.21
C ASP A 160 -0.56 8.39 -5.32
N LEU A 161 -0.60 9.34 -6.25
CA LEU A 161 0.26 10.53 -6.30
C LEU A 161 -0.59 11.75 -5.97
N HIS A 162 -0.11 12.55 -5.03
CA HIS A 162 -0.75 13.77 -4.53
C HIS A 162 0.11 14.98 -4.87
N LEU A 163 -0.44 15.90 -5.64
CA LEU A 163 0.18 17.16 -6.02
C LEU A 163 -0.64 18.32 -5.48
N SER A 164 0.01 19.30 -4.84
CA SER A 164 -0.66 20.47 -4.27
C SER A 164 0.27 21.67 -4.31
N THR A 165 -0.29 22.83 -4.61
CA THR A 165 0.44 24.09 -4.66
C THR A 165 1.14 24.40 -3.32
N GLY A 166 2.41 24.78 -3.42
CA GLY A 166 3.30 25.15 -2.31
C GLY A 166 3.82 23.96 -1.50
N VAL A 167 3.65 22.73 -1.99
CA VAL A 167 4.09 21.50 -1.31
C VAL A 167 4.88 20.62 -2.28
N LEU A 168 5.79 19.81 -1.73
CA LEU A 168 6.48 18.79 -2.50
C LEU A 168 5.50 17.71 -2.96
N PRO A 169 5.68 17.12 -4.16
CA PRO A 169 4.92 15.95 -4.58
C PRO A 169 4.99 14.84 -3.54
N MET A 170 3.86 14.18 -3.28
CA MET A 170 3.78 13.07 -2.32
C MET A 170 3.17 11.85 -2.97
N VAL A 171 3.59 10.67 -2.53
CA VAL A 171 3.02 9.39 -2.94
C VAL A 171 2.48 8.62 -1.75
N ARG A 172 1.44 7.82 -1.97
CA ARG A 172 0.93 6.87 -0.99
C ARG A 172 1.50 5.49 -1.30
N ILE A 173 2.32 4.97 -0.39
CA ILE A 173 2.90 3.63 -0.48
C ILE A 173 2.41 2.83 0.72
N HIS A 174 1.72 1.72 0.47
CA HIS A 174 1.12 0.87 1.52
C HIS A 174 0.32 1.69 2.56
N GLY A 175 -0.54 2.59 2.06
CA GLY A 175 -1.39 3.46 2.91
C GLY A 175 -0.70 4.70 3.49
N ASN A 176 0.63 4.76 3.51
CA ASN A 176 1.40 5.83 4.12
C ASN A 176 1.82 6.91 3.11
N MET A 177 1.66 8.17 3.49
CA MET A 177 2.11 9.31 2.68
C MET A 177 3.62 9.51 2.82
N GLN A 178 4.31 9.61 1.70
CA GLN A 178 5.76 9.84 1.62
C GLN A 178 6.06 10.96 0.62
N VAL A 179 7.06 11.78 0.91
CA VAL A 179 7.52 12.82 -0.01
C VAL A 179 8.33 12.17 -1.12
N LEU A 180 8.10 12.61 -2.35
CA LEU A 180 8.84 12.16 -3.51
C LEU A 180 10.13 12.99 -3.60
N GLU A 181 11.28 12.35 -3.38
CA GLU A 181 12.59 13.02 -3.34
C GLU A 181 13.01 13.58 -4.71
N GLY A 182 13.77 14.67 -4.71
CA GLY A 182 14.43 15.20 -5.91
C GLY A 182 13.71 16.34 -6.66
N GLY A 183 12.99 17.21 -5.95
CA GLY A 183 12.35 18.38 -6.55
C GLY A 183 12.06 19.50 -5.55
N ASP A 184 11.51 20.60 -6.08
CA ASP A 184 11.06 21.77 -5.32
C ASP A 184 9.55 21.74 -5.08
N PRO A 185 9.02 22.51 -4.09
CA PRO A 185 7.59 22.69 -3.94
C PRO A 185 6.93 23.18 -5.23
N LEU A 186 5.79 22.58 -5.60
CA LEU A 186 5.11 22.92 -6.84
C LEU A 186 4.46 24.29 -6.76
N THR A 187 4.67 25.15 -7.76
CA THR A 187 3.95 26.43 -7.88
C THR A 187 2.60 26.22 -8.58
N ASP A 188 1.61 27.06 -8.28
CA ASP A 188 0.28 27.00 -8.93
C ASP A 188 0.40 27.03 -10.46
N ALA A 189 1.19 27.96 -10.99
CA ALA A 189 1.41 28.08 -12.43
C ALA A 189 2.02 26.81 -13.07
N LEU A 190 2.93 26.13 -12.36
CA LEU A 190 3.58 24.92 -12.88
C LEU A 190 2.60 23.75 -12.87
N LEU A 191 1.83 23.61 -11.79
CA LEU A 191 0.88 22.51 -11.68
C LEU A 191 -0.33 22.70 -12.63
N ARG A 192 -0.76 23.93 -12.90
CA ARG A 192 -1.76 24.23 -13.94
C ARG A 192 -1.27 23.82 -15.32
N ASP A 193 -0.07 24.27 -15.69
CA ASP A 193 0.57 23.92 -16.97
C ASP A 193 0.69 22.39 -17.15
N MET A 194 1.11 21.67 -16.11
CA MET A 194 1.15 20.20 -16.12
C MET A 194 -0.23 19.54 -16.28
N LEU A 195 -1.28 20.11 -15.69
CA LEU A 195 -2.64 19.55 -15.76
C LEU A 195 -3.31 19.86 -17.12
N GLU A 196 -3.08 21.04 -17.67
CA GLU A 196 -3.58 21.44 -18.99
C GLU A 196 -3.07 20.51 -20.10
N GLU A 197 -1.83 20.02 -20.01
CA GLU A 197 -1.26 19.04 -20.96
C GLU A 197 -2.01 17.69 -20.99
N ILE A 198 -2.73 17.31 -19.93
CA ILE A 198 -3.43 16.03 -19.82
C ILE A 198 -4.96 16.15 -19.79
N MET A 199 -5.50 17.36 -19.71
CA MET A 199 -6.93 17.60 -19.67
C MET A 199 -7.53 17.71 -21.08
N SER A 200 -8.68 17.09 -21.27
CA SER A 200 -9.53 17.40 -22.41
C SER A 200 -10.18 18.78 -22.24
N ALA A 201 -10.64 19.41 -23.33
CA ALA A 201 -11.40 20.66 -23.27
C ALA A 201 -12.62 20.57 -22.35
N ARG A 202 -13.26 19.39 -22.26
CA ARG A 202 -14.36 19.13 -21.34
C ARG A 202 -13.90 19.17 -19.88
N SER A 203 -12.83 18.46 -19.56
CA SER A 203 -12.30 18.37 -18.19
C SER A 203 -11.74 19.72 -17.71
N ALA A 204 -11.07 20.46 -18.60
CA ALA A 204 -10.59 21.81 -18.31
C ALA A 204 -11.74 22.77 -18.00
N LYS A 205 -12.80 22.75 -18.82
CA LYS A 205 -14.02 23.54 -18.56
C LYS A 205 -14.70 23.14 -17.25
N GLN A 206 -14.76 21.84 -16.94
CA GLN A 206 -15.33 21.35 -15.69
C GLN A 206 -14.54 21.86 -14.47
N LEU A 207 -13.21 21.86 -14.54
CA LEU A 207 -12.37 22.42 -13.48
C LEU A 207 -12.58 23.94 -13.31
N GLU A 208 -12.73 24.67 -14.41
CA GLU A 208 -12.99 26.12 -14.39
C GLU A 208 -14.35 26.45 -13.75
N GLU A 209 -15.40 25.73 -14.14
CA GLU A 209 -16.78 26.00 -13.67
C GLU A 209 -17.04 25.48 -12.25
N ASN A 210 -16.55 24.29 -11.92
CA ASN A 210 -16.88 23.60 -10.67
C ASN A 210 -15.75 23.60 -9.63
N LEU A 211 -14.56 24.06 -10.00
CA LEU A 211 -13.33 23.97 -9.18
C LEU A 211 -12.92 22.52 -8.87
N ASP A 212 -13.45 21.54 -9.60
CA ASP A 212 -13.16 20.10 -9.50
C ASP A 212 -13.45 19.39 -10.82
N ALA A 213 -12.60 18.44 -11.20
CA ALA A 213 -12.78 17.59 -12.38
C ALA A 213 -12.18 16.19 -12.18
N ASP A 214 -12.98 15.15 -12.45
CA ASP A 214 -12.54 13.77 -12.57
C ASP A 214 -12.33 13.39 -14.06
N PHE A 215 -11.21 12.73 -14.36
CA PHE A 215 -10.93 12.18 -15.68
C PHE A 215 -9.91 11.03 -15.60
N ALA A 216 -9.55 10.44 -16.73
CA ALA A 216 -8.50 9.43 -16.80
C ALA A 216 -7.33 9.91 -17.67
N HIS A 217 -6.11 9.56 -17.27
CA HIS A 217 -4.89 9.78 -18.04
C HIS A 217 -4.14 8.46 -18.20
N SER A 218 -3.52 8.23 -19.35
CA SER A 218 -2.80 6.99 -19.64
C SER A 218 -1.40 7.29 -20.14
N ILE A 219 -0.42 6.53 -19.66
CA ILE A 219 0.91 6.47 -20.23
C ILE A 219 1.05 5.11 -20.91
N GLU A 220 1.17 5.13 -22.24
CA GLU A 220 1.18 3.92 -23.06
C GLU A 220 2.26 2.93 -22.59
N GLY A 221 1.88 1.67 -22.42
CA GLY A 221 2.77 0.60 -21.95
C GLY A 221 3.21 0.70 -20.49
N ILE A 222 2.77 1.71 -19.74
CA ILE A 222 3.17 1.92 -18.34
C ILE A 222 1.98 1.72 -17.39
N ALA A 223 1.00 2.62 -17.43
CA ALA A 223 -0.14 2.58 -16.52
C ALA A 223 -1.24 3.55 -16.95
N ARG A 224 -2.45 3.29 -16.45
CA ARG A 224 -3.58 4.22 -16.50
C ARG A 224 -3.84 4.78 -15.11
N PHE A 225 -4.33 6.02 -15.06
CA PHE A 225 -4.57 6.75 -13.84
C PHE A 225 -5.97 7.36 -13.86
N ARG A 226 -6.67 7.29 -12.73
CA ARG A 226 -7.79 8.18 -12.45
C ARG A 226 -7.22 9.46 -11.85
N VAL A 227 -7.61 10.59 -12.42
CA VAL A 227 -7.20 11.92 -12.00
C VAL A 227 -8.40 12.62 -11.41
N ASN A 228 -8.26 13.14 -10.20
CA ASN A 228 -9.14 14.16 -9.66
C ASN A 228 -8.30 15.43 -9.52
N ALA A 229 -8.62 16.46 -10.29
CA ALA A 229 -8.02 17.78 -10.21
C ALA A 229 -9.00 18.73 -9.53
N PHE A 230 -8.51 19.61 -8.66
CA PHE A 230 -9.34 20.51 -7.87
C PHE A 230 -8.62 21.83 -7.60
N VAL A 231 -9.36 22.85 -7.19
CA VAL A 231 -8.81 24.13 -6.73
C VAL A 231 -9.16 24.33 -5.26
N ASP A 232 -8.15 24.54 -4.42
CA ASP A 232 -8.31 24.90 -3.02
C ASP A 232 -7.79 26.33 -2.74
N ARG A 233 -7.76 26.73 -1.46
CA ARG A 233 -7.29 28.07 -1.04
C ARG A 233 -5.83 28.39 -1.40
N LYS A 234 -5.00 27.38 -1.66
CA LYS A 234 -3.58 27.53 -2.02
C LYS A 234 -3.38 27.56 -3.52
N GLY A 235 -4.32 27.06 -4.30
CA GLY A 235 -4.23 26.97 -5.75
C GLY A 235 -4.76 25.63 -6.26
N VAL A 236 -4.32 25.25 -7.46
CA VAL A 236 -4.67 23.95 -8.04
C VAL A 236 -3.98 22.81 -7.28
N GLY A 237 -4.65 21.66 -7.25
CA GLY A 237 -4.16 20.38 -6.75
C GLY A 237 -4.68 19.24 -7.62
N ALA A 238 -4.02 18.09 -7.52
CA ALA A 238 -4.49 16.88 -8.19
C ALA A 238 -4.08 15.62 -7.42
N VAL A 239 -4.96 14.62 -7.46
CA VAL A 239 -4.69 13.26 -6.99
C VAL A 239 -4.82 12.30 -8.15
N PHE A 240 -3.77 11.52 -8.36
CA PHE A 240 -3.71 10.46 -9.36
C PHE A 240 -3.76 9.12 -8.64
N ARG A 241 -4.69 8.25 -9.01
CA ARG A 241 -4.74 6.87 -8.53
C ARG A 241 -4.43 5.93 -9.67
N GLN A 242 -3.50 5.01 -9.48
CA GLN A 242 -3.21 4.00 -10.48
C GLN A 242 -4.41 3.08 -10.67
N ILE A 243 -4.79 2.86 -11.92
CA ILE A 243 -5.81 1.89 -12.31
C ILE A 243 -5.10 0.62 -12.75
N PRO A 244 -5.43 -0.55 -12.18
CA PRO A 244 -4.81 -1.82 -12.58
C PRO A 244 -5.04 -2.10 -14.06
N MET A 245 -3.97 -2.42 -14.79
CA MET A 245 -4.03 -2.76 -16.21
C MET A 245 -4.48 -4.21 -16.45
N GLU A 246 -4.24 -5.10 -15.48
CA GLU A 246 -4.57 -6.51 -15.60
C GLU A 246 -5.89 -6.82 -14.89
N ILE A 247 -6.83 -7.42 -15.64
CA ILE A 247 -8.05 -7.98 -15.05
C ILE A 247 -7.69 -9.30 -14.37
N VAL A 248 -7.87 -9.34 -13.05
CA VAL A 248 -7.60 -10.53 -12.24
C VAL A 248 -8.71 -11.57 -12.47
N SER A 249 -8.34 -12.85 -12.64
CA SER A 249 -9.33 -13.91 -12.86
C SER A 249 -10.23 -14.13 -11.64
N PRO A 250 -11.49 -14.59 -11.81
CA PRO A 250 -12.39 -14.81 -10.68
C PRO A 250 -11.85 -15.82 -9.68
N GLU A 251 -11.10 -16.83 -10.15
CA GLU A 251 -10.47 -17.85 -9.31
C GLU A 251 -9.39 -17.26 -8.42
N THR A 252 -8.58 -16.36 -8.96
CA THR A 252 -7.50 -15.68 -8.21
C THR A 252 -8.06 -14.73 -7.15
N LEU A 253 -9.19 -14.09 -7.45
CA LEU A 253 -9.94 -13.29 -6.48
C LEU A 253 -10.65 -14.14 -5.40
N GLY A 254 -10.69 -15.46 -5.55
CA GLY A 254 -11.39 -16.36 -4.64
C GLY A 254 -12.91 -16.26 -4.76
N VAL A 255 -13.44 -15.82 -5.91
CA VAL A 255 -14.88 -15.73 -6.15
C VAL A 255 -15.48 -17.15 -6.11
N PRO A 256 -16.47 -17.42 -5.24
CA PRO A 256 -17.06 -18.75 -5.16
C PRO A 256 -17.72 -19.16 -6.49
N LYS A 257 -17.60 -20.44 -6.86
CA LYS A 257 -18.20 -20.98 -8.10
C LYS A 257 -19.69 -20.65 -8.25
N LYS A 258 -20.43 -20.60 -7.14
CA LYS A 258 -21.86 -20.24 -7.16
C LYS A 258 -22.12 -18.81 -7.63
N VAL A 259 -21.20 -17.89 -7.36
CA VAL A 259 -21.27 -16.49 -7.84
C VAL A 259 -20.98 -16.44 -9.34
N LEU A 260 -20.08 -17.30 -9.85
CA LEU A 260 -19.79 -17.37 -11.29
C LEU A 260 -20.98 -17.83 -12.12
N GLU A 261 -21.92 -18.59 -11.53
CA GLU A 261 -23.15 -18.98 -12.21
C GLU A 261 -24.00 -17.76 -12.63
N LEU A 262 -23.83 -16.61 -11.97
CA LEU A 262 -24.53 -15.37 -12.31
C LEU A 262 -24.15 -14.85 -13.71
N CYS A 263 -22.92 -15.13 -14.19
CA CYS A 263 -22.45 -14.73 -15.53
C CYS A 263 -23.23 -15.43 -16.66
N TRP A 264 -23.98 -16.49 -16.36
CA TRP A 264 -24.73 -17.25 -17.36
C TRP A 264 -26.22 -16.91 -17.39
N LEU A 265 -26.68 -16.01 -16.52
CA LEU A 265 -28.06 -15.52 -16.57
C LEU A 265 -28.32 -14.84 -17.91
N SER A 266 -29.43 -15.18 -18.56
CA SER A 266 -29.81 -14.58 -19.84
C SER A 266 -30.44 -13.18 -19.70
N LYS A 267 -30.92 -12.86 -18.49
CA LYS A 267 -31.48 -11.56 -18.11
C LYS A 267 -31.55 -11.45 -16.58
N GLY A 268 -31.51 -10.23 -16.06
CA GLY A 268 -31.65 -9.96 -14.63
C GLY A 268 -30.84 -8.73 -14.20
N LEU A 269 -30.86 -8.46 -12.90
CA LEU A 269 -30.05 -7.42 -12.26
C LEU A 269 -29.13 -8.08 -11.25
N VAL A 270 -27.82 -7.92 -11.44
CA VAL A 270 -26.80 -8.35 -10.49
C VAL A 270 -26.20 -7.11 -9.83
N LEU A 271 -26.19 -7.10 -8.49
CA LEU A 271 -25.67 -5.98 -7.70
C LEU A 271 -24.42 -6.41 -6.95
N VAL A 272 -23.31 -5.71 -7.19
CA VAL A 272 -22.06 -5.86 -6.44
C VAL A 272 -21.96 -4.67 -5.48
N THR A 273 -22.08 -4.94 -4.18
CA THR A 273 -22.13 -3.89 -3.14
C THR A 273 -20.98 -4.00 -2.16
N GLY A 274 -20.70 -2.92 -1.43
CA GLY A 274 -19.59 -2.85 -0.47
C GLY A 274 -19.01 -1.43 -0.33
N PRO A 275 -18.26 -1.16 0.75
CA PRO A 275 -17.66 0.15 0.98
C PRO A 275 -16.60 0.50 -0.08
N THR A 276 -16.12 1.74 -0.10
CA THR A 276 -15.01 2.17 -0.96
C THR A 276 -13.78 1.31 -0.70
N GLY A 277 -13.08 0.89 -1.76
CA GLY A 277 -11.87 0.06 -1.65
C GLY A 277 -12.11 -1.42 -1.31
N SER A 278 -13.35 -1.92 -1.33
CA SER A 278 -13.66 -3.34 -1.08
C SER A 278 -13.46 -4.28 -2.27
N GLY A 279 -12.99 -3.79 -3.42
CA GLY A 279 -12.75 -4.61 -4.62
C GLY A 279 -13.97 -4.80 -5.54
N LYS A 280 -15.00 -3.93 -5.44
CA LYS A 280 -16.20 -4.00 -6.30
C LYS A 280 -15.86 -3.92 -7.78
N SER A 281 -15.15 -2.88 -8.21
CA SER A 281 -14.77 -2.70 -9.61
C SER A 281 -13.94 -3.88 -10.11
N THR A 282 -12.97 -4.34 -9.32
CA THR A 282 -12.13 -5.52 -9.63
C THR A 282 -12.97 -6.78 -9.80
N THR A 283 -13.94 -7.02 -8.90
CA THR A 283 -14.84 -8.18 -9.00
C THR A 283 -15.72 -8.08 -10.23
N LEU A 284 -16.30 -6.89 -10.51
CA LEU A 284 -17.17 -6.68 -11.66
C LEU A 284 -16.40 -6.84 -12.98
N ALA A 285 -15.22 -6.24 -13.09
CA ALA A 285 -14.36 -6.38 -14.26
C ALA A 285 -13.99 -7.85 -14.51
N SER A 286 -13.67 -8.60 -13.45
CA SER A 286 -13.38 -10.03 -13.52
C SER A 286 -14.56 -10.87 -14.05
N LEU A 287 -15.78 -10.58 -13.58
CA LEU A 287 -16.99 -11.26 -14.03
C LEU A 287 -17.38 -10.88 -15.47
N VAL A 288 -17.23 -9.61 -15.84
CA VAL A 288 -17.50 -9.11 -17.19
C VAL A 288 -16.49 -9.68 -18.19
N ASP A 289 -15.21 -9.78 -17.84
CA ASP A 289 -14.19 -10.41 -18.67
C ASP A 289 -14.46 -11.92 -18.86
N LEU A 290 -14.94 -12.61 -17.82
CA LEU A 290 -15.40 -14.00 -17.96
C LEU A 290 -16.55 -14.12 -18.96
N ILE A 291 -17.51 -13.20 -18.95
CA ILE A 291 -18.60 -13.14 -19.94
C ILE A 291 -18.04 -12.90 -21.34
N ASN A 292 -17.17 -11.89 -21.50
CA ASN A 292 -16.55 -11.51 -22.76
C ASN A 292 -15.80 -12.67 -23.43
N LYS A 293 -15.11 -13.49 -22.64
CA LYS A 293 -14.33 -14.64 -23.14
C LYS A 293 -15.18 -15.84 -23.57
N ASN A 294 -16.42 -15.95 -23.09
CA ASN A 294 -17.20 -17.18 -23.23
C ASN A 294 -18.59 -17.00 -23.86
N ARG A 295 -19.03 -15.76 -24.09
CA ARG A 295 -20.33 -15.44 -24.67
C ARG A 295 -20.15 -14.58 -25.90
N SER A 296 -20.96 -14.81 -26.92
CA SER A 296 -21.02 -13.99 -28.14
C SER A 296 -22.08 -12.91 -28.01
N ASP A 297 -22.06 -12.16 -26.90
CA ASP A 297 -23.00 -11.09 -26.60
C ASP A 297 -22.37 -9.71 -26.85
N HIS A 298 -23.20 -8.67 -26.92
CA HIS A 298 -22.75 -7.28 -26.95
C HIS A 298 -22.74 -6.69 -25.54
N ILE A 299 -21.53 -6.42 -25.01
CA ILE A 299 -21.34 -5.84 -23.67
C ILE A 299 -21.16 -4.33 -23.80
N VAL A 300 -21.93 -3.57 -23.02
CA VAL A 300 -21.81 -2.12 -22.93
C VAL A 300 -21.59 -1.75 -21.47
N THR A 301 -20.52 -1.02 -21.17
CA THR A 301 -20.26 -0.43 -19.86
C THR A 301 -20.44 1.08 -19.91
N ILE A 302 -20.93 1.65 -18.81
CA ILE A 302 -21.04 3.10 -18.61
C ILE A 302 -20.37 3.39 -17.28
N GLU A 303 -19.25 4.11 -17.33
CA GLU A 303 -18.35 4.33 -16.21
C GLU A 303 -17.91 5.81 -16.17
N ASP A 304 -17.60 6.30 -14.98
CA ASP A 304 -17.16 7.68 -14.76
C ASP A 304 -16.05 7.74 -13.69
N PRO A 305 -14.76 7.69 -14.08
CA PRO A 305 -14.24 7.36 -15.42
C PRO A 305 -14.18 5.84 -15.67
N ILE A 306 -13.92 5.43 -16.92
CA ILE A 306 -13.62 4.04 -17.27
C ILE A 306 -12.38 3.55 -16.51
N GLU A 307 -12.51 2.43 -15.80
CA GLU A 307 -11.42 1.82 -15.03
C GLU A 307 -10.69 0.74 -15.85
N PHE A 308 -11.36 -0.36 -16.21
CA PHE A 308 -10.75 -1.50 -16.92
C PHE A 308 -11.09 -1.49 -18.42
N VAL A 309 -10.18 -1.97 -19.26
CA VAL A 309 -10.35 -2.10 -20.73
C VAL A 309 -9.86 -3.46 -21.19
#